data_AF-A0A6I0FEC1-F1
#
_entry.id   AF-A0A6I0FEC1-F1
#
_cell.length_a   1.000
_cell.length_b   1.000
_cell.length_c   1.000
_cell.angle_alpha   90.00
_cell.angle_beta   90.00
_cell.angle_gamma   90.00
#
_symmetry.space_group_name_H-M   'P 1'
#
loop_
_entity.id
_entity.type
_entity.pdbx_description
1 polymer ?
#
loop_
_entity_poly.entity_id
_entity_poly.type
_entity_poly.pdbx_seq_one_letter_code
_entity_poly.pdbx_strand_id
1 'polypeptide(L)'
;MSLRFEKKWCDILCFISPTVLTEDSKAYWQVLQTVNFLNWYIKSWGRFYIDDYNDLAYSLRLDYNVLEIMPDECAKEIEAAVDYYADLFNSFLKLCEGEESYNNIKDLIKNMWN
;
A
#
# COMPACT_ATOMS: atom_id res chain seq x y z
N MET A 1 31.39 10.29 -17.57
CA MET A 1 30.47 9.26 -17.06
C MET A 1 29.07 9.86 -17.06
N SER A 2 28.23 9.51 -18.03
CA SER A 2 26.85 9.98 -18.10
C SER A 2 25.95 8.94 -17.41
N LEU A 3 25.29 9.33 -16.33
CA LEU A 3 24.17 8.57 -15.77
C LEU A 3 23.08 8.49 -16.84
N ARG A 4 22.95 7.35 -17.53
CA ARG A 4 21.81 7.07 -18.40
C ARG A 4 20.63 6.76 -17.50
N PHE A 5 19.72 7.72 -17.35
CA PHE A 5 18.43 7.51 -16.72
C PHE A 5 17.56 6.70 -17.69
N GLU A 6 17.55 5.38 -17.55
CA GLU A 6 16.53 4.53 -18.19
C GLU A 6 15.24 4.64 -17.38
N LYS A 7 14.47 5.71 -17.61
CA LYS A 7 13.11 5.84 -17.07
C LYS A 7 12.21 4.82 -17.78
N LYS A 8 12.29 3.55 -17.38
CA LYS A 8 11.40 2.47 -17.82
C LYS A 8 10.10 2.43 -17.04
N TRP A 9 10.10 3.02 -15.85
CA TRP A 9 9.03 2.86 -14.88
C TRP A 9 8.43 4.21 -14.48
N CYS A 10 7.11 4.24 -14.39
CA CYS A 10 6.34 5.21 -13.63
C CYS A 10 6.08 4.59 -12.26
N ASP A 11 6.69 5.17 -11.22
CA ASP A 11 6.52 4.73 -9.83
C ASP A 11 5.52 5.65 -9.12
N ILE A 12 4.44 5.06 -8.59
CA ILE A 12 3.50 5.71 -7.68
C ILE A 12 3.75 5.16 -6.28
N LEU A 13 3.98 6.06 -5.34
CA LEU A 13 4.20 5.74 -3.93
C LEU A 13 3.17 6.49 -3.08
N CYS A 14 2.45 5.74 -2.25
CA CYS A 14 1.45 6.26 -1.32
C CYS A 14 1.85 5.87 0.11
N PHE A 15 1.94 6.85 1.00
CA PHE A 15 2.27 6.64 2.41
C PHE A 15 0.99 6.66 3.22
N ILE A 16 0.50 5.47 3.59
CA ILE A 16 -0.88 5.32 4.09
C ILE A 16 -1.00 5.66 5.58
N SER A 17 0.11 5.57 6.30
CA SER A 17 0.22 6.05 7.67
C SER A 17 1.55 6.78 7.82
N PRO A 18 1.58 7.97 8.43
CA PRO A 18 2.82 8.69 8.69
C PRO A 18 3.57 8.16 9.94
N THR A 19 3.17 7.00 10.46
CA THR A 19 3.70 6.45 11.70
C THR A 19 4.81 5.45 11.44
N VAL A 20 6.02 5.80 11.91
CA VAL A 20 7.17 4.90 11.97
C VAL A 20 6.90 3.80 12.99
N LEU A 21 6.86 2.55 12.54
CA LEU A 21 6.65 1.40 13.43
C LEU A 21 7.93 1.06 14.18
N THR A 22 7.79 0.74 15.46
CA THR A 22 8.90 0.16 16.22
C THR A 22 9.01 -1.32 15.90
N GLU A 23 10.17 -1.77 15.41
CA GLU A 23 10.46 -3.18 15.17
C GLU A 23 10.19 -4.03 16.42
N ASP A 24 9.75 -5.27 16.20
CA ASP A 24 9.36 -6.24 17.23
C ASP A 24 8.21 -5.82 18.16
N SER A 25 7.61 -4.65 17.98
CA SER A 25 6.41 -4.25 18.72
C SER A 25 5.20 -5.09 18.32
N LYS A 26 4.23 -5.21 19.23
CA LYS A 26 2.95 -5.86 18.93
C LYS A 26 2.25 -5.19 17.73
N ALA A 27 2.31 -3.86 17.64
CA ALA A 27 1.72 -3.10 16.54
C ALA A 27 2.39 -3.46 15.21
N TYR A 28 3.72 -3.55 15.16
CA TYR A 28 4.47 -3.97 13.96
C TYR A 28 3.98 -5.32 13.42
N TRP A 29 3.88 -6.33 14.29
CA TRP A 29 3.40 -7.66 13.88
C TRP A 29 1.96 -7.65 13.38
N GLN A 30 1.09 -6.84 13.99
CA GLN A 30 -0.30 -6.69 13.54
C GLN A 30 -0.39 -5.96 12.20
N VAL A 31 0.39 -4.90 11.99
CA VAL A 31 0.48 -4.22 10.69
C VAL A 31 0.96 -5.18 9.61
N LEU A 32 2.01 -5.97 9.88
CA LEU A 32 2.53 -6.96 8.94
C LEU A 32 1.48 -8.02 8.57
N GLN A 33 0.69 -8.48 9.53
CA GLN A 33 -0.44 -9.40 9.28
C GLN A 33 -1.50 -8.76 8.37
N THR A 34 -1.87 -7.50 8.64
CA THR A 34 -2.84 -6.75 7.84
C THR A 34 -2.33 -6.52 6.41
N VAL A 35 -1.07 -6.13 6.25
CA VAL A 35 -0.42 -5.95 4.94
C VAL A 35 -0.45 -7.24 4.13
N ASN A 36 -0.09 -8.37 4.74
CA ASN A 36 -0.12 -9.68 4.08
C ASN A 36 -1.55 -10.07 3.66
N PHE A 37 -2.53 -9.81 4.52
CA PHE A 37 -3.93 -10.03 4.20
C PHE A 37 -4.39 -9.18 3.01
N LEU A 38 -4.10 -7.88 3.03
CA LEU A 38 -4.49 -6.95 1.96
C LEU A 38 -3.86 -7.33 0.62
N ASN A 39 -2.56 -7.62 0.57
CA ASN A 39 -1.88 -8.05 -0.65
C ASN A 39 -2.44 -9.37 -1.21
N TRP A 40 -2.97 -10.24 -0.35
CA TRP A 40 -3.65 -11.45 -0.80
C TRP A 40 -5.07 -11.17 -1.31
N TYR A 41 -5.80 -10.29 -0.61
CA TYR A 41 -7.21 -9.99 -0.83
C TYR A 41 -7.42 -9.10 -2.06
N ILE A 42 -6.63 -8.05 -2.19
CA ILE A 42 -6.64 -7.12 -3.33
C ILE A 42 -5.96 -7.78 -4.53
N LYS A 43 -6.54 -7.59 -5.73
CA LYS A 43 -5.98 -8.02 -7.03
C LYS A 43 -5.55 -6.82 -7.88
N SER A 44 -4.72 -5.96 -7.31
CA SER A 44 -4.11 -4.79 -7.97
C SER A 44 -2.68 -5.12 -8.43
N TRP A 45 -2.13 -4.30 -9.32
CA TRP A 45 -0.74 -4.40 -9.77
C TRP A 45 0.27 -3.85 -8.76
N GLY A 46 -0.20 -3.10 -7.76
CA GLY A 46 0.63 -2.62 -6.66
C GLY A 46 0.61 -3.53 -5.44
N ARG A 47 1.32 -3.10 -4.39
CA ARG A 47 1.44 -3.83 -3.12
C ARG A 47 1.65 -2.90 -1.93
N PHE A 48 1.11 -3.31 -0.79
CA PHE A 48 1.42 -2.76 0.52
C PHE A 48 2.70 -3.38 1.06
N TYR A 49 3.52 -2.60 1.76
CA TYR A 49 4.73 -3.08 2.42
C TYR A 49 5.13 -2.14 3.57
N ILE A 50 5.99 -2.64 4.44
CA ILE A 50 6.71 -1.82 5.42
C ILE A 50 8.08 -1.53 4.80
N ASP A 51 8.45 -0.26 4.70
CA ASP A 51 9.70 0.17 4.06
C ASP A 51 10.91 0.09 5.01
N ASP A 52 12.09 0.47 4.50
CA ASP A 52 13.33 0.44 5.27
C ASP A 52 13.36 1.44 6.45
N TYR A 53 12.42 2.39 6.50
CA TYR A 53 12.23 3.34 7.59
C TYR A 53 11.13 2.89 8.56
N ASN A 54 10.62 1.67 8.40
CA ASN A 54 9.49 1.13 9.15
C ASN A 54 8.17 1.88 8.94
N ASP A 55 8.02 2.56 7.81
CA ASP A 55 6.78 3.23 7.42
C ASP A 55 5.89 2.30 6.58
N LEU A 56 4.57 2.42 6.76
CA LEU A 56 3.61 1.70 5.94
C LEU A 56 3.39 2.43 4.61
N ALA A 57 3.71 1.75 3.52
CA ALA A 57 3.60 2.29 2.17
C ALA A 57 2.84 1.34 1.24
N TYR A 58 2.30 1.91 0.16
CA TYR A 58 1.81 1.21 -1.01
C TYR A 58 2.62 1.66 -2.23
N SER A 59 3.10 0.70 -3.01
CA SER A 59 3.84 0.95 -4.26
C SER A 59 3.10 0.36 -5.44
N LEU A 60 2.94 1.16 -6.49
CA LEU A 60 2.54 0.74 -7.83
C LEU A 60 3.64 1.13 -8.81
N ARG A 61 4.15 0.15 -9.56
CA ARG A 61 5.20 0.34 -10.55
C ARG A 61 4.67 -0.07 -11.93
N LEU A 62 4.58 0.89 -12.83
CA LEU A 62 4.06 0.70 -14.19
C LEU A 62 5.20 0.84 -15.20
N ASP A 63 5.33 -0.11 -16.13
CA ASP A 63 6.23 0.05 -17.28
C ASP A 63 5.63 1.09 -18.23
N TYR A 64 6.43 2.02 -18.74
CA TYR A 64 5.93 3.04 -19.67
C TYR A 64 5.33 2.45 -20.95
N ASN A 65 5.84 1.31 -21.44
CA ASN A 65 5.23 0.64 -22.59
C ASN A 65 3.83 0.12 -22.24
N VAL A 66 3.63 -0.40 -21.02
CA VAL A 66 2.31 -0.85 -20.57
C VAL A 66 1.37 0.34 -20.42
N LEU A 67 1.86 1.47 -19.89
CA LEU A 67 1.10 2.71 -19.80
C LEU A 67 0.66 3.22 -21.17
N GLU A 68 1.52 3.13 -22.19
CA GLU A 68 1.19 3.53 -23.56
C GLU A 68 0.20 2.57 -24.25
N ILE A 69 0.27 1.26 -23.97
CA ILE A 69 -0.58 0.24 -24.59
C ILE A 69 -1.96 0.17 -23.92
N MET A 70 -2.02 0.35 -22.60
CA MET A 70 -3.23 0.18 -21.77
C MET A 70 -3.44 1.37 -20.82
N PRO A 71 -3.61 2.60 -21.35
CA PRO A 71 -3.63 3.81 -20.54
C PRO A 71 -4.82 3.86 -19.58
N ASP A 72 -5.99 3.35 -19.98
CA ASP A 72 -7.21 3.41 -19.15
C ASP A 72 -7.14 2.45 -17.96
N GLU A 73 -6.60 1.24 -18.15
CA GLU A 73 -6.35 0.30 -17.05
C GLU A 73 -5.30 0.83 -16.09
N CYS A 74 -4.22 1.43 -16.62
CA CYS A 74 -3.20 2.06 -15.79
C CYS A 74 -3.77 3.24 -15.00
N ALA A 75 -4.65 4.05 -15.59
CA ALA A 75 -5.31 5.15 -14.90
C ALA A 75 -6.16 4.62 -13.73
N LYS A 76 -6.93 3.54 -13.95
CA LYS A 76 -7.70 2.89 -12.87
C LYS A 76 -6.83 2.34 -11.75
N GLU A 77 -5.66 1.76 -12.05
CA GLU A 77 -4.73 1.30 -11.01
C GLU A 77 -4.16 2.48 -10.20
N ILE A 78 -3.88 3.61 -10.86
CA ILE A 78 -3.43 4.83 -10.17
C ILE A 78 -4.56 5.40 -9.28
N GLU A 79 -5.79 5.44 -9.78
CA GLU A 79 -6.97 5.84 -9.00
C GLU A 79 -7.18 4.91 -7.79
N ALA A 80 -7.09 3.59 -7.99
CA ALA A 80 -7.20 2.61 -6.92
C ALA A 80 -6.15 2.81 -5.81
N ALA A 81 -4.92 3.23 -6.16
CA ALA A 81 -3.91 3.57 -5.16
C ALA A 81 -4.33 4.75 -4.27
N VAL A 82 -5.02 5.75 -4.84
CA VAL A 82 -5.57 6.90 -4.11
C VAL A 82 -6.76 6.45 -3.24
N ASP A 83 -7.64 5.61 -3.78
CA ASP A 83 -8.79 5.08 -3.05
C ASP A 83 -8.34 4.25 -1.83
N TYR A 84 -7.31 3.41 -1.99
CA TYR A 84 -6.73 2.67 -0.86
C TYR A 84 -6.22 3.59 0.24
N TYR A 85 -5.56 4.69 -0.12
CA TYR A 85 -5.15 5.68 0.88
C TYR A 85 -6.38 6.25 1.59
N ALA A 86 -7.39 6.71 0.85
CA ALA A 86 -8.58 7.33 1.43
C ALA A 86 -9.35 6.38 2.37
N ASP A 87 -9.54 5.13 1.96
CA ASP A 87 -10.31 4.13 2.69
C ASP A 87 -9.58 3.60 3.93
N LEU A 88 -8.27 3.38 3.81
CA LEU A 88 -7.51 2.64 4.81
C LEU A 88 -6.72 3.53 5.78
N PHE A 89 -6.54 4.82 5.47
CA PHE A 89 -5.73 5.75 6.29
C PHE A 89 -6.05 5.64 7.78
N ASN A 90 -7.31 5.83 8.17
CA ASN A 90 -7.72 5.82 9.58
C ASN A 90 -7.55 4.45 10.23
N SER A 91 -7.87 3.39 9.50
CA SER A 91 -7.75 2.00 9.96
C SER A 91 -6.30 1.63 10.24
N PHE A 92 -5.41 2.03 9.34
CA PHE A 92 -3.99 1.79 9.51
C PHE A 92 -3.35 2.68 10.57
N LEU A 93 -3.77 3.94 10.68
CA LEU A 93 -3.29 4.82 11.75
C LEU A 93 -3.55 4.19 13.13
N LYS A 94 -4.80 3.79 13.39
CA LYS A 94 -5.18 3.10 14.64
C LYS A 94 -4.41 1.80 14.88
N LEU A 95 -4.15 1.04 13.81
CA LEU A 95 -3.37 -0.19 13.90
C LEU A 95 -1.89 0.10 14.21
N CYS A 96 -1.31 1.13 13.61
CA CYS A 96 0.07 1.56 13.84
C CYS A 96 0.26 2.12 15.26
N GLU A 97 -0.74 2.83 15.78
CA GLU A 97 -0.76 3.36 17.15
C GLU A 97 -1.09 2.28 18.20
N GLY A 98 -1.47 1.07 17.77
CA GLY A 98 -1.83 -0.04 18.64
C GLY A 98 -3.20 0.09 19.31
N GLU A 99 -4.04 1.01 18.82
CA GLU A 99 -5.42 1.22 19.29
C GLU A 99 -6.38 0.15 18.76
N GLU A 100 -6.06 -0.48 17.63
CA GLU A 100 -6.86 -1.53 17.02
C GLU A 100 -6.07 -2.82 16.77
N SER A 101 -6.80 -3.91 16.53
CA SER A 101 -6.22 -5.23 16.24
C SER A 101 -6.37 -5.65 14.78
N TYR A 102 -5.44 -6.47 14.29
CA TYR A 102 -5.52 -7.07 12.95
C TYR A 102 -6.89 -7.70 12.65
N ASN A 103 -7.47 -8.46 13.59
CA ASN A 103 -8.76 -9.12 13.35
C ASN A 103 -9.89 -8.12 13.12
N ASN A 104 -9.93 -7.05 13.92
CA ASN A 104 -10.95 -6.00 13.77
C ASN A 104 -10.78 -5.26 12.43
N ILE A 105 -9.54 -4.88 12.09
CA ILE A 105 -9.24 -4.20 10.82
C ILE A 105 -9.55 -5.09 9.61
N LYS A 106 -9.23 -6.38 9.68
CA LYS A 106 -9.55 -7.36 8.63
C LYS A 106 -11.05 -7.45 8.39
N ASP A 107 -11.86 -7.55 9.44
CA ASP A 107 -13.31 -7.64 9.31
C ASP A 107 -13.90 -6.34 8.77
N LEU A 108 -13.37 -5.19 9.21
CA LEU A 108 -13.72 -3.88 8.68
C LEU A 108 -13.43 -3.77 7.17
N ILE A 109 -12.23 -4.17 6.73
CA ILE A 109 -11.85 -4.14 5.30
C ILE A 109 -12.77 -5.03 4.47
N LYS A 110 -13.03 -6.26 4.94
CA LYS A 110 -13.95 -7.17 4.25
C LYS A 110 -15.36 -6.61 4.13
N ASN A 111 -15.85 -5.92 5.16
CA ASN A 111 -17.17 -5.31 5.12
C ASN A 111 -17.22 -4.09 4.19
N MET A 112 -16.11 -3.37 4.04
CA MET A 112 -16.02 -2.19 3.19
C MET A 112 -15.99 -2.53 1.70
N TRP A 113 -15.30 -3.61 1.33
CA TRP A 113 -15.05 -3.97 -0.07
C TRP A 113 -15.72 -5.29 -0.51
N ASN A 114 -16.74 -5.74 0.22
CA ASN A 114 -17.61 -6.86 -0.18
C ASN A 114 -18.75 -6.41 -1.09
#